data_AF-A0A246Q8E2-F1
#
_entry.id   AF-A0A246Q8E2-F1
#
_cell.length_a   1.000
_cell.length_b   1.000
_cell.length_c   1.000
_cell.angle_alpha   90.00
_cell.angle_beta   90.00
_cell.angle_gamma   90.00
#
_symmetry.space_group_name_H-M   'P 1'
#
loop_
_entity.id
_entity.type
_entity.pdbx_description
1 polymer ?
#
loop_
_entity_poly.entity_id
_entity_poly.type
_entity_poly.pdbx_seq_one_letter_code
_entity_poly.pdbx_strand_id
1 'polypeptide(L)'
;MRADIFCKRVDNYGDLGVCWRLARQLTAEHGWRVRLWVDDVPALCRLAPQADPDAARQTVDGVELIAWHDTMADMPAPGDVVIEAFACDPPPAFRAAMRASRPLWLNLEYLSAEDWVASCHGLPSLQPDGLSKYFFFPGFTAQTGGLPREANLSAQRDALQRQRGAQRDFLAGLGLPAAVLAQWETGALLTTLFCYPDAPAEALPAGLFAPARAPLPGVWSDAGRPALILVPEGVAPGLDAAAVPPHYGVTVVRIPFLGQDDYDRLLWCADLNFVRGEDSFLRAAWAARPLVWQIYVQEAQAHLVKLQAWLARYNPPAAARKLIEAWNGNTGSVTGPGANPGNSQGRGLDSVSDIPAGGGAVANALAGALAPAAWEAWRARAKAWDADYAQQASLADRLVAFCAKHREKG
;
A
#
# COMPACT_ATOMS: atom_id res chain seq x y z
N MET A 1 -14.10 -22.19 -9.94
CA MET A 1 -15.23 -21.35 -10.39
C MET A 1 -14.76 -20.45 -11.53
N ARG A 2 -15.67 -19.86 -12.31
CA ARG A 2 -15.36 -18.77 -13.25
C ARG A 2 -15.74 -17.44 -12.61
N ALA A 3 -14.83 -16.47 -12.58
CA ALA A 3 -15.07 -15.17 -11.97
C ALA A 3 -14.81 -14.03 -12.95
N ASP A 4 -15.61 -12.97 -12.84
CA ASP A 4 -15.40 -11.68 -13.50
C ASP A 4 -15.09 -10.64 -12.44
N ILE A 5 -13.94 -9.98 -12.54
CA ILE A 5 -13.54 -8.88 -11.65
C ILE A 5 -13.52 -7.60 -12.48
N PHE A 6 -14.35 -6.63 -12.12
CA PHE A 6 -14.41 -5.32 -12.76
C PHE A 6 -13.63 -4.32 -11.93
N CYS A 7 -12.68 -3.62 -12.55
CA CYS A 7 -11.85 -2.61 -11.92
C CYS A 7 -11.80 -1.36 -12.79
N LYS A 8 -12.31 -0.24 -12.26
CA LYS A 8 -12.04 1.10 -12.80
C LYS A 8 -10.92 1.76 -12.01
N ARG A 9 -10.03 2.47 -12.70
CA ARG A 9 -8.92 3.16 -12.06
C ARG A 9 -9.36 4.50 -11.48
N VAL A 10 -9.54 4.57 -10.16
CA VAL A 10 -9.87 5.81 -9.43
C VAL A 10 -8.68 6.28 -8.61
N ASP A 11 -8.11 5.44 -7.73
CA ASP A 11 -6.90 5.77 -6.95
C ASP A 11 -5.62 5.25 -7.61
N ASN A 12 -5.13 5.99 -8.63
CA ASN A 12 -3.84 5.75 -9.26
C ASN A 12 -3.59 4.28 -9.62
N TYR A 13 -2.68 3.60 -8.91
CA TYR A 13 -2.36 2.18 -9.10
C TYR A 13 -2.96 1.29 -8.00
N GLY A 14 -3.62 1.86 -6.99
CA GLY A 14 -4.14 1.14 -5.83
C GLY A 14 -5.22 0.13 -6.22
N ASP A 15 -6.27 0.59 -6.91
CA ASP A 15 -7.41 -0.24 -7.31
C ASP A 15 -6.97 -1.38 -8.23
N LEU A 16 -6.18 -1.03 -9.24
CA LEU A 16 -5.59 -1.98 -10.18
C LEU A 16 -4.70 -2.99 -9.47
N GLY A 17 -3.89 -2.54 -8.50
CA GLY A 17 -3.01 -3.40 -7.73
C GLY A 17 -3.75 -4.41 -6.88
N VAL A 18 -4.80 -3.98 -6.16
CA VAL A 18 -5.63 -4.88 -5.35
C VAL A 18 -6.34 -5.90 -6.24
N CYS A 19 -6.96 -5.45 -7.33
CA CYS A 19 -7.71 -6.34 -8.23
C CYS A 19 -6.79 -7.33 -8.97
N TRP A 20 -5.63 -6.87 -9.45
CA TRP A 20 -4.65 -7.73 -10.11
C TRP A 20 -4.12 -8.81 -9.16
N ARG A 21 -3.76 -8.43 -7.93
CA ARG A 21 -3.29 -9.36 -6.91
C ARG A 21 -4.35 -10.40 -6.57
N LEU A 22 -5.59 -9.97 -6.35
CA LEU A 22 -6.72 -10.87 -6.08
C LEU A 22 -6.96 -11.84 -7.26
N ALA A 23 -6.95 -11.35 -8.50
CA ALA A 23 -7.14 -12.16 -9.68
C ALA A 23 -6.08 -13.26 -9.84
N ARG A 24 -4.80 -12.91 -9.65
CA ARG A 24 -3.69 -13.88 -9.65
C ARG A 24 -3.85 -14.90 -8.54
N GLN A 25 -4.17 -14.47 -7.32
CA GLN A 25 -4.30 -15.38 -6.18
C GLN A 25 -5.46 -16.37 -6.37
N LEU A 26 -6.63 -15.90 -6.79
CA LEU A 26 -7.77 -16.79 -7.09
C LEU A 26 -7.45 -17.81 -8.19
N THR A 27 -6.67 -17.40 -9.18
CA THR A 27 -6.25 -18.27 -10.28
C THR A 27 -5.23 -19.31 -9.82
N ALA A 28 -4.12 -18.86 -9.22
CA ALA A 28 -2.98 -19.70 -8.89
C ALA A 28 -3.22 -20.60 -7.66
N GLU A 29 -3.88 -20.09 -6.62
CA GLU A 29 -4.03 -20.78 -5.33
C GLU A 29 -5.36 -21.52 -5.20
N HIS A 30 -6.40 -21.09 -5.92
CA HIS A 30 -7.75 -21.67 -5.83
C HIS A 30 -8.26 -22.28 -7.14
N GLY A 31 -7.48 -22.23 -8.23
CA GLY A 31 -7.85 -22.82 -9.52
C GLY A 31 -9.08 -22.18 -10.16
N TRP A 32 -9.37 -20.91 -9.84
CA TRP A 32 -10.45 -20.18 -10.50
C TRP A 32 -10.03 -19.77 -11.92
N ARG A 33 -11.00 -19.70 -12.83
CA ARG A 33 -10.84 -19.08 -14.15
C ARG A 33 -11.27 -17.63 -14.03
N VAL A 34 -10.31 -16.71 -13.95
CA VAL A 34 -10.59 -15.28 -13.70
C VAL A 34 -10.48 -14.48 -14.98
N ARG A 35 -11.51 -13.66 -15.25
CA ARG A 35 -11.45 -12.52 -16.16
C ARG A 35 -11.34 -11.24 -15.35
N LEU A 36 -10.28 -10.47 -15.57
CA LEU A 36 -10.11 -9.16 -14.98
C LEU A 36 -10.35 -8.09 -16.06
N TRP A 37 -11.37 -7.29 -15.85
CA TRP A 37 -11.84 -6.21 -16.72
C TRP A 37 -11.25 -4.90 -16.23
N VAL A 38 -10.51 -4.21 -17.09
CA VAL A 38 -9.70 -3.05 -16.70
C VAL A 38 -9.90 -1.91 -17.69
N ASP A 39 -10.22 -0.71 -17.19
CA ASP A 39 -10.44 0.49 -18.00
C ASP A 39 -9.15 1.18 -18.46
N ASP A 40 -8.02 0.93 -17.78
CA ASP A 40 -6.69 1.45 -18.13
C ASP A 40 -5.63 0.33 -18.10
N VAL A 41 -5.53 -0.44 -19.20
CA VAL A 41 -4.53 -1.50 -19.38
C VAL A 41 -3.10 -0.97 -19.33
N PRO A 42 -2.73 0.16 -19.97
CA PRO A 42 -1.39 0.72 -19.84
C PRO A 42 -0.96 0.99 -18.40
N ALA A 43 -1.86 1.45 -17.53
CA ALA A 43 -1.58 1.61 -16.11
C ALA A 43 -1.35 0.27 -15.39
N LEU A 44 -2.14 -0.76 -15.72
CA LEU A 44 -1.93 -2.11 -15.21
C LEU A 44 -0.56 -2.65 -15.64
N CYS A 45 -0.10 -2.38 -16.86
CA CYS A 45 1.22 -2.82 -17.35
C CYS A 45 2.38 -2.27 -16.50
N ARG A 46 2.19 -1.18 -15.74
CA ARG A 46 3.21 -0.72 -14.76
C ARG A 46 3.34 -1.68 -13.58
N LEU A 47 2.27 -2.37 -13.21
CA LEU A 47 2.21 -3.37 -12.13
C LEU A 47 2.47 -4.80 -12.62
N ALA A 48 2.11 -5.06 -13.89
CA ALA A 48 2.30 -6.32 -14.60
C ALA A 48 3.05 -6.08 -15.94
N PRO A 49 4.37 -5.86 -15.91
CA PRO A 49 5.17 -5.50 -17.10
C PRO A 49 5.13 -6.50 -18.25
N GLN A 50 4.69 -7.73 -18.00
CA GLN A 50 4.52 -8.78 -18.99
C GLN A 50 3.22 -8.65 -19.81
N ALA A 51 2.30 -7.78 -19.42
CA ALA A 51 1.07 -7.51 -20.15
C ALA A 51 1.32 -6.54 -21.33
N ASP A 52 0.61 -6.75 -22.43
CA ASP A 52 0.60 -5.88 -23.60
C ASP A 52 -0.36 -4.68 -23.36
N PRO A 53 0.12 -3.42 -23.38
CA PRO A 53 -0.72 -2.25 -23.11
C PRO A 53 -1.81 -2.02 -24.17
N ASP A 54 -1.66 -2.54 -25.38
CA ASP A 54 -2.54 -2.27 -26.52
C ASP A 54 -3.50 -3.43 -26.83
N ALA A 55 -3.32 -4.58 -26.18
CA ALA A 55 -4.15 -5.76 -26.40
C ALA A 55 -5.53 -5.62 -25.73
N ALA A 56 -6.59 -5.67 -26.54
CA ALA A 56 -7.97 -5.64 -26.05
C ALA A 56 -8.33 -6.87 -25.18
N ARG A 57 -7.65 -8.00 -25.41
CA ARG A 57 -7.80 -9.25 -24.64
C ARG A 57 -6.50 -10.03 -24.65
N GLN A 58 -6.07 -10.51 -23.49
CA GLN A 58 -4.83 -11.27 -23.35
C GLN A 58 -4.89 -12.19 -22.12
N THR A 59 -3.87 -13.04 -21.95
CA THR A 59 -3.73 -13.89 -20.75
C THR A 59 -2.36 -13.69 -20.15
N VAL A 60 -2.34 -13.34 -18.86
CA VAL A 60 -1.13 -13.08 -18.08
C VAL A 60 -1.27 -13.78 -16.74
N ASP A 61 -0.27 -14.55 -16.32
CA ASP A 61 -0.29 -15.34 -15.08
C ASP A 61 -1.55 -16.21 -14.92
N GLY A 62 -2.10 -16.70 -16.04
CA GLY A 62 -3.34 -17.49 -16.09
C GLY A 62 -4.64 -16.67 -15.94
N VAL A 63 -4.54 -15.36 -15.69
CA VAL A 63 -5.68 -14.43 -15.65
C VAL A 63 -5.96 -13.92 -17.05
N GLU A 64 -7.22 -13.97 -17.47
CA GLU A 64 -7.66 -13.37 -18.72
C GLU A 64 -7.91 -11.87 -18.49
N LEU A 65 -7.09 -11.01 -19.09
CA LEU A 65 -7.24 -9.55 -19.05
C LEU A 65 -8.12 -9.10 -20.21
N ILE A 66 -9.09 -8.22 -19.93
CA ILE A 66 -9.97 -7.63 -20.93
C ILE A 66 -9.97 -6.11 -20.76
N ALA A 67 -9.65 -5.38 -21.83
CA ALA A 67 -9.78 -3.93 -21.87
C ALA A 67 -11.26 -3.55 -21.83
N TRP A 68 -11.67 -2.86 -20.77
CA TRP A 68 -13.05 -2.48 -20.52
C TRP A 68 -13.33 -1.08 -21.07
N HIS A 69 -14.38 -0.95 -21.87
CA HIS A 69 -15.07 0.32 -22.12
C HIS A 69 -16.58 0.20 -21.84
N ASP A 70 -17.21 1.25 -21.30
CA ASP A 70 -18.64 1.23 -20.92
C ASP A 70 -19.60 1.01 -22.11
N THR A 71 -19.11 1.23 -23.34
CA THR A 71 -19.85 1.06 -24.59
C THR A 71 -19.70 -0.33 -25.22
N MET A 72 -19.01 -1.27 -24.57
CA MET A 72 -18.87 -2.66 -25.06
C MET A 72 -20.23 -3.32 -25.22
N ALA A 73 -20.52 -3.80 -26.43
CA ALA A 73 -21.78 -4.48 -26.75
C ALA A 73 -21.63 -6.00 -26.84
N ASP A 74 -20.51 -6.51 -27.38
CA ASP A 74 -20.24 -7.94 -27.46
C ASP A 74 -19.50 -8.40 -26.20
N MET A 75 -20.27 -8.94 -25.26
CA MET A 75 -19.81 -9.34 -23.94
C MET A 75 -19.89 -10.86 -23.78
N PRO A 76 -18.80 -11.56 -23.50
CA PRO A 76 -18.84 -12.97 -23.16
C PRO A 76 -19.68 -13.22 -21.89
N ALA A 77 -20.50 -14.27 -21.91
CA ALA A 77 -21.45 -14.59 -20.83
C ALA A 77 -20.82 -14.52 -19.41
N PRO A 78 -21.54 -13.99 -18.39
CA PRO A 78 -21.04 -13.88 -17.02
C PRO A 78 -20.55 -15.21 -16.45
N GLY A 79 -19.56 -15.13 -15.57
CA GLY A 79 -19.07 -16.25 -14.78
C GLY A 79 -20.04 -16.69 -13.69
N ASP A 80 -19.57 -17.58 -12.82
CA ASP A 80 -20.30 -18.00 -11.62
C ASP A 80 -20.38 -16.87 -10.57
N VAL A 81 -19.34 -16.03 -10.53
CA VAL A 81 -19.16 -14.95 -9.57
C VAL A 81 -18.79 -13.68 -10.35
N VAL A 82 -19.42 -12.57 -10.00
CA VAL A 82 -19.10 -11.23 -10.51
C VAL A 82 -18.67 -10.38 -9.32
N ILE A 83 -17.47 -9.83 -9.38
CA ILE A 83 -16.90 -8.93 -8.38
C ILE A 83 -16.80 -7.55 -9.03
N GLU A 84 -17.61 -6.63 -8.53
CA GLU A 84 -17.47 -5.21 -8.80
C GLU A 84 -16.52 -4.64 -7.75
N ALA A 85 -15.34 -4.16 -8.15
CA ALA A 85 -14.40 -3.54 -7.21
C ALA A 85 -14.71 -2.05 -7.05
N PHE A 86 -14.76 -1.60 -5.81
CA PHE A 86 -14.84 -0.18 -5.42
C PHE A 86 -16.04 0.56 -6.03
N ALA A 87 -17.18 -0.13 -6.13
CA ALA A 87 -18.42 0.41 -6.69
C ALA A 87 -18.30 0.92 -8.15
N CYS A 88 -17.49 0.26 -8.99
CA CYS A 88 -17.24 0.70 -10.36
C CYS A 88 -18.36 0.41 -11.39
N ASP A 89 -19.45 -0.26 -10.98
CA ASP A 89 -20.58 -0.73 -11.79
C ASP A 89 -20.19 -1.44 -13.11
N PRO A 90 -20.46 -2.75 -13.29
CA PRO A 90 -20.27 -3.42 -14.58
C PRO A 90 -21.11 -2.78 -15.70
N PRO A 91 -20.70 -2.88 -16.98
CA PRO A 91 -21.42 -2.24 -18.08
C PRO A 91 -22.89 -2.68 -18.17
N PRO A 92 -23.80 -1.80 -18.62
CA PRO A 92 -25.22 -2.11 -18.70
C PRO A 92 -25.54 -3.39 -19.48
N ALA A 93 -24.82 -3.65 -20.59
CA ALA A 93 -24.99 -4.87 -21.37
C ALA A 93 -24.60 -6.14 -20.58
N PHE A 94 -23.51 -6.07 -19.81
CA PHE A 94 -23.07 -7.17 -18.95
C PHE A 94 -24.06 -7.39 -17.80
N ARG A 95 -24.53 -6.30 -17.16
CA ARG A 95 -25.55 -6.35 -16.12
C ARG A 95 -26.87 -6.96 -16.61
N ALA A 96 -27.28 -6.67 -17.85
CA ALA A 96 -28.42 -7.34 -18.45
C ALA A 96 -28.20 -8.86 -18.59
N ALA A 97 -27.01 -9.29 -19.02
CA ALA A 97 -26.66 -10.71 -19.09
C ALA A 97 -26.59 -11.38 -17.70
N MET A 98 -26.19 -10.65 -16.66
CA MET A 98 -26.22 -11.14 -15.27
C MET A 98 -27.65 -11.46 -14.82
N ARG A 99 -28.67 -10.72 -15.26
CA ARG A 99 -30.07 -11.03 -14.90
C ARG A 99 -30.51 -12.40 -15.39
N ALA A 100 -30.03 -12.83 -16.56
CA ALA A 100 -30.37 -14.12 -17.15
C ALA A 100 -29.61 -15.28 -16.49
N SER A 101 -28.36 -15.06 -16.10
CA SER A 101 -27.47 -16.09 -15.54
C SER A 101 -27.45 -16.13 -14.00
N ARG A 102 -27.92 -15.06 -13.35
CA ARG A 102 -27.98 -14.84 -11.88
C ARG A 102 -26.69 -15.25 -11.15
N PRO A 103 -25.52 -14.69 -11.51
CA PRO A 103 -24.27 -14.99 -10.80
C PRO A 103 -24.32 -14.47 -9.36
N LEU A 104 -23.45 -15.00 -8.51
CA LEU A 104 -23.19 -14.37 -7.22
C LEU A 104 -22.50 -13.02 -7.47
N TRP A 105 -23.13 -11.92 -7.07
CA TRP A 105 -22.60 -10.58 -7.27
C TRP A 105 -22.06 -10.01 -5.96
N LEU A 106 -20.77 -9.70 -5.94
CA LEU A 106 -20.07 -9.08 -4.81
C LEU A 106 -19.68 -7.64 -5.16
N ASN A 107 -19.79 -6.74 -4.19
CA ASN A 107 -19.10 -5.46 -4.18
C ASN A 107 -17.86 -5.58 -3.30
N LEU A 108 -16.67 -5.59 -3.89
CA LEU A 108 -15.41 -5.55 -3.14
C LEU A 108 -15.15 -4.10 -2.71
N GLU A 109 -15.24 -3.85 -1.42
CA GLU A 109 -15.06 -2.52 -0.84
C GLU A 109 -13.59 -2.24 -0.54
N TYR A 110 -13.25 -0.97 -0.31
CA TYR A 110 -11.93 -0.61 0.19
C TYR A 110 -11.67 -1.21 1.57
N LEU A 111 -10.40 -1.53 1.84
CA LEU A 111 -9.93 -1.92 3.16
C LEU A 111 -10.27 -0.83 4.19
N SER A 112 -10.83 -1.23 5.34
CA SER A 112 -10.94 -0.34 6.48
C SER A 112 -10.57 -1.02 7.80
N ALA A 113 -9.99 -0.21 8.69
CA ALA A 113 -9.73 -0.55 10.07
C ALA A 113 -10.83 -0.07 11.03
N GLU A 114 -11.90 0.54 10.53
CA GLU A 114 -13.03 0.98 11.35
C GLU A 114 -13.85 -0.23 11.85
N ASP A 115 -14.63 -0.05 12.90
CA ASP A 115 -15.38 -1.17 13.49
C ASP A 115 -16.71 -1.44 12.76
N TRP A 116 -17.28 -0.44 12.10
CA TRP A 116 -18.56 -0.56 11.41
C TRP A 116 -18.50 -1.49 10.18
N VAL A 117 -17.32 -1.68 9.54
CA VAL A 117 -17.24 -2.54 8.36
C VAL A 117 -17.57 -4.00 8.66
N ALA A 118 -17.37 -4.45 9.91
CA ALA A 118 -17.72 -5.80 10.34
C ALA A 118 -19.24 -6.03 10.35
N SER A 119 -20.05 -5.01 10.64
CA SER A 119 -21.52 -5.14 10.61
C SER A 119 -22.09 -5.05 9.19
N CYS A 120 -21.32 -4.50 8.24
CA CYS A 120 -21.71 -4.40 6.84
C CYS A 120 -21.19 -5.55 5.96
N HIS A 121 -20.14 -6.25 6.41
CA HIS A 121 -19.56 -7.37 5.67
C HIS A 121 -20.57 -8.53 5.49
N GLY A 122 -20.73 -8.98 4.25
CA GLY A 122 -21.63 -10.06 3.86
C GLY A 122 -23.11 -9.67 3.76
N LEU A 123 -23.48 -8.40 3.98
CA LEU A 123 -24.86 -7.97 3.85
C LEU A 123 -25.32 -7.97 2.38
N PRO A 124 -26.50 -8.53 2.07
CA PRO A 124 -27.10 -8.41 0.75
C PRO A 124 -27.79 -7.05 0.58
N SER A 125 -27.77 -6.54 -0.66
CA SER A 125 -28.51 -5.39 -1.13
C SER A 125 -29.29 -5.79 -2.37
N LEU A 126 -30.63 -5.85 -2.26
CA LEU A 126 -31.51 -6.16 -3.37
C LEU A 126 -31.52 -4.98 -4.35
N GLN A 127 -31.15 -5.27 -5.59
CA GLN A 127 -31.07 -4.27 -6.65
C GLN A 127 -32.41 -4.15 -7.39
N PRO A 128 -32.71 -3.01 -8.03
CA PRO A 128 -33.95 -2.81 -8.78
C PRO A 128 -34.20 -3.81 -9.92
N ASP A 129 -33.14 -4.48 -10.38
CA ASP A 129 -33.20 -5.50 -11.43
C ASP A 129 -33.46 -6.93 -10.90
N GLY A 130 -33.63 -7.09 -9.58
CA GLY A 130 -33.91 -8.36 -8.93
C GLY A 130 -32.68 -9.23 -8.62
N LEU A 131 -31.47 -8.71 -8.84
CA LEU A 131 -30.22 -9.34 -8.38
C LEU A 131 -29.90 -8.90 -6.94
N SER A 132 -29.20 -9.74 -6.20
CA SER A 132 -28.67 -9.39 -4.88
C SER A 132 -27.18 -9.16 -4.97
N LYS A 133 -26.74 -7.96 -4.56
CA LYS A 133 -25.33 -7.58 -4.44
C LYS A 133 -24.89 -7.74 -2.99
N TYR A 134 -23.79 -8.43 -2.73
CA TYR A 134 -23.27 -8.62 -1.37
C TYR A 134 -22.07 -7.71 -1.13
N PHE A 135 -22.07 -6.98 -0.02
CA PHE A 135 -20.91 -6.17 0.36
C PHE A 135 -19.80 -7.04 0.92
N PHE A 136 -18.59 -6.93 0.38
CA PHE A 136 -17.43 -7.68 0.82
C PHE A 136 -16.33 -6.73 1.26
N PHE A 137 -16.33 -6.37 2.55
CA PHE A 137 -15.33 -5.48 3.15
C PHE A 137 -14.05 -6.21 3.58
N PRO A 138 -12.87 -5.94 2.98
CA PRO A 138 -11.58 -6.30 3.57
C PRO A 138 -11.42 -5.64 4.94
N GLY A 139 -10.72 -6.30 5.86
CA GLY A 139 -10.50 -5.74 7.18
C GLY A 139 -9.73 -6.64 8.12
N PHE A 140 -9.45 -6.09 9.30
CA PHE A 140 -8.48 -6.62 10.26
C PHE A 140 -9.10 -7.51 11.36
N THR A 141 -10.35 -7.95 11.22
CA THR A 141 -11.01 -8.79 12.23
C THR A 141 -11.47 -10.12 11.64
N ALA A 142 -11.90 -11.04 12.50
CA ALA A 142 -12.47 -12.31 12.05
C ALA A 142 -13.83 -12.13 11.34
N GLN A 143 -14.52 -11.00 11.58
CA GLN A 143 -15.85 -10.69 11.05
C GLN A 143 -15.81 -9.96 9.70
N THR A 144 -14.62 -9.59 9.21
CA THR A 144 -14.43 -8.95 7.90
C THR A 144 -13.94 -9.94 6.85
N GLY A 145 -13.78 -9.48 5.62
CA GLY A 145 -13.30 -10.24 4.47
C GLY A 145 -11.84 -10.67 4.56
N GLY A 146 -11.08 -10.26 5.58
CA GLY A 146 -9.65 -10.56 5.72
C GLY A 146 -8.76 -9.59 4.95
N LEU A 147 -7.47 -9.94 4.83
CA LEU A 147 -6.44 -9.12 4.19
C LEU A 147 -5.83 -9.86 2.98
N PRO A 148 -5.57 -9.16 1.85
CA PRO A 148 -4.82 -9.71 0.73
C PRO A 148 -3.45 -10.25 1.17
N ARG A 149 -3.21 -11.54 0.95
CA ARG A 149 -1.96 -12.22 1.31
C ARG A 149 -1.86 -13.57 0.61
N GLU A 150 -0.83 -13.73 -0.22
CA GLU A 150 -0.47 -14.98 -0.89
C GLU A 150 0.04 -16.03 0.11
N ALA A 151 -0.24 -17.31 -0.16
CA ALA A 151 0.00 -18.40 0.80
C ALA A 151 1.45 -18.50 1.29
N ASN A 152 2.43 -18.24 0.40
CA ASN A 152 3.86 -18.37 0.71
C ASN A 152 4.55 -17.03 0.99
N LEU A 153 3.80 -15.92 1.10
CA LEU A 153 4.36 -14.57 1.18
C LEU A 153 5.37 -14.41 2.31
N SER A 154 4.96 -14.71 3.54
CA SER A 154 5.79 -14.57 4.73
C SER A 154 7.05 -15.45 4.66
N ALA A 155 6.94 -16.66 4.09
CA ALA A 155 8.07 -17.57 3.94
C ALA A 155 9.10 -17.08 2.91
N GLN A 156 8.65 -16.53 1.78
CA GLN A 156 9.51 -15.93 0.76
C GLN A 156 10.21 -14.67 1.29
N ARG A 157 9.46 -13.80 1.96
CA ARG A 157 9.96 -12.60 2.65
C ARG A 157 11.05 -12.93 3.65
N ASP A 158 10.79 -13.92 4.51
CA ASP A 158 11.74 -14.42 5.50
C ASP A 158 13.03 -14.97 4.87
N ALA A 159 12.90 -15.72 3.77
CA ALA A 159 14.06 -16.27 3.06
C ALA A 159 14.95 -15.15 2.50
N LEU A 160 14.38 -14.15 1.81
CA LEU A 160 15.14 -13.02 1.28
C LEU A 160 15.79 -12.21 2.40
N GLN A 161 15.05 -11.91 3.48
CA GLN A 161 15.56 -11.10 4.59
C GLN A 161 16.75 -11.73 5.33
N ARG A 162 16.89 -13.07 5.30
CA ARG A 162 18.05 -13.78 5.87
C ARG A 162 19.26 -13.85 4.94
N GLN A 163 19.08 -13.62 3.64
CA GLN A 163 20.13 -13.78 2.63
C GLN A 163 20.64 -12.42 2.15
N ARG A 164 21.64 -11.86 2.84
CA ARG A 164 22.21 -10.54 2.50
C ARG A 164 22.79 -10.49 1.08
N GLY A 165 23.35 -11.60 0.58
CA GLY A 165 23.78 -11.73 -0.82
C GLY A 165 22.61 -11.61 -1.82
N ALA A 166 21.49 -12.30 -1.57
CA ALA A 166 20.32 -12.21 -2.44
C ALA A 166 19.68 -10.81 -2.43
N GLN A 167 19.66 -10.14 -1.27
CA GLN A 167 19.23 -8.73 -1.18
C GLN A 167 20.15 -7.82 -2.00
N ARG A 168 21.47 -8.01 -1.88
CA ARG A 168 22.47 -7.26 -2.65
C ARG A 168 22.25 -7.42 -4.16
N ASP A 169 22.08 -8.65 -4.61
CA ASP A 169 21.93 -8.96 -6.04
C ASP A 169 20.61 -8.40 -6.59
N PHE A 170 19.52 -8.47 -5.81
CA PHE A 170 18.27 -7.82 -6.14
C PHE A 170 18.43 -6.30 -6.27
N LEU A 171 19.03 -5.65 -5.25
CA LEU A 171 19.30 -4.21 -5.24
C LEU A 171 20.20 -3.77 -6.41
N ALA A 172 21.21 -4.57 -6.75
CA ALA A 172 22.06 -4.33 -7.91
C ALA A 172 21.25 -4.45 -9.22
N GLY A 173 20.33 -5.40 -9.30
CA GLY A 173 19.41 -5.58 -10.44
C GLY A 173 18.47 -4.38 -10.66
N LEU A 174 18.21 -3.57 -9.63
CA LEU A 174 17.47 -2.31 -9.76
C LEU A 174 18.29 -1.17 -10.36
N GLY A 175 19.58 -1.39 -10.63
CA GLY A 175 20.49 -0.38 -11.19
C GLY A 175 21.21 0.49 -10.17
N LEU A 176 21.27 0.08 -8.88
CA LEU A 176 22.00 0.84 -7.86
C LEU A 176 23.50 0.92 -8.19
N PRO A 177 24.13 2.11 -8.15
CA PRO A 177 25.57 2.24 -8.35
C PRO A 177 26.39 1.46 -7.34
N ALA A 178 27.56 0.95 -7.74
CA ALA A 178 28.45 0.17 -6.86
C ALA A 178 28.81 0.90 -5.55
N ALA A 179 28.99 2.22 -5.59
CA ALA A 179 29.25 3.03 -4.40
C ALA A 179 28.07 3.06 -3.42
N VAL A 180 26.83 3.09 -3.93
CA VAL A 180 25.60 3.02 -3.11
C VAL A 180 25.46 1.62 -2.48
N LEU A 181 25.70 0.56 -3.27
CA LEU A 181 25.68 -0.80 -2.76
C LEU A 181 26.72 -1.00 -1.64
N ALA A 182 27.92 -0.45 -1.79
CA ALA A 182 28.95 -0.48 -0.75
C ALA A 182 28.52 0.26 0.53
N GLN A 183 27.82 1.40 0.42
CA GLN A 183 27.24 2.10 1.57
C GLN A 183 26.17 1.25 2.27
N TRP A 184 25.31 0.57 1.51
CA TRP A 184 24.31 -0.34 2.07
C TRP A 184 24.97 -1.54 2.78
N GLU A 185 25.99 -2.15 2.15
CA GLU A 185 26.74 -3.28 2.70
C GLU A 185 27.41 -2.95 4.03
N THR A 186 27.94 -1.72 4.16
CA THR A 186 28.57 -1.19 5.38
C THR A 186 27.56 -0.68 6.43
N GLY A 187 26.26 -0.88 6.18
CA GLY A 187 25.21 -0.73 7.19
C GLY A 187 24.36 0.51 7.07
N ALA A 188 24.32 1.22 5.94
CA ALA A 188 23.41 2.35 5.75
C ALA A 188 21.93 1.97 6.01
N LEU A 189 21.16 2.88 6.59
CA LEU A 189 19.71 2.70 6.79
C LEU A 189 19.00 2.79 5.44
N LEU A 190 18.44 1.69 4.96
CA LEU A 190 17.74 1.66 3.68
C LEU A 190 16.27 2.06 3.87
N THR A 191 15.86 3.16 3.24
CA THR A 191 14.48 3.65 3.25
C THR A 191 13.91 3.60 1.84
N THR A 192 12.64 3.25 1.69
CA THR A 192 11.91 3.38 0.41
C THR A 192 10.89 4.51 0.51
N LEU A 193 10.64 5.21 -0.59
CA LEU A 193 9.66 6.28 -0.67
C LEU A 193 8.69 6.09 -1.84
N PHE A 194 7.44 5.80 -1.51
CA PHE A 194 6.31 5.80 -2.44
C PHE A 194 5.14 6.58 -1.84
N CYS A 195 4.98 7.84 -2.27
CA CYS A 195 4.07 8.82 -1.65
C CYS A 195 3.26 9.60 -2.69
N TYR A 196 2.18 10.25 -2.29
CA TYR A 196 1.43 11.21 -3.09
C TYR A 196 2.20 12.55 -3.20
N PRO A 197 1.88 13.42 -4.17
CA PRO A 197 2.64 14.65 -4.43
C PRO A 197 2.69 15.66 -3.27
N ASP A 198 1.71 15.61 -2.37
CA ASP A 198 1.55 16.48 -1.20
C ASP A 198 2.32 15.99 0.04
N ALA A 199 3.02 14.85 -0.06
CA ALA A 199 3.81 14.33 1.04
C ALA A 199 4.96 15.29 1.42
N PRO A 200 5.28 15.46 2.71
CA PRO A 200 6.39 16.29 3.18
C PRO A 200 7.75 15.59 2.99
N ALA A 201 8.03 15.13 1.77
CA ALA A 201 9.19 14.30 1.42
C ALA A 201 10.53 15.04 1.59
N GLU A 202 10.53 16.37 1.45
CA GLU A 202 11.69 17.24 1.66
C GLU A 202 12.21 17.19 3.10
N ALA A 203 11.40 16.74 4.06
CA ALA A 203 11.80 16.58 5.46
C ALA A 203 12.64 15.31 5.72
N LEU A 204 12.61 14.33 4.81
CA LEU A 204 13.23 13.03 5.03
C LEU A 204 14.75 13.10 5.19
N PRO A 205 15.53 13.83 4.36
CA PRO A 205 16.98 13.90 4.53
C PRO A 205 17.38 14.42 5.91
N ALA A 206 16.71 15.48 6.39
CA ALA A 206 16.97 16.05 7.72
C ALA A 206 16.62 15.09 8.86
N GLY A 207 15.48 14.39 8.78
CA GLY A 207 15.06 13.44 9.81
C GLY A 207 15.91 12.15 9.85
N LEU A 208 16.46 11.72 8.71
CA LEU A 208 17.26 10.50 8.62
C LEU A 208 18.69 10.65 9.15
N PHE A 209 19.26 11.86 9.11
CA PHE A 209 20.63 12.14 9.56
C PHE A 209 20.87 12.05 11.06
N ALA A 210 19.82 12.05 11.88
CA ALA A 210 19.91 12.37 13.31
C ALA A 210 21.15 11.74 14.02
N PRO A 211 22.05 12.57 14.62
CA PRO A 211 23.40 12.19 15.04
C PRO A 211 23.48 11.25 16.25
N ALA A 212 22.36 10.92 16.91
CA ALA A 212 22.34 10.17 18.16
C ALA A 212 22.15 8.65 17.97
N ARG A 213 22.94 8.01 17.11
CA ARG A 213 22.91 6.56 16.92
C ARG A 213 24.13 5.90 17.54
N ALA A 214 23.92 4.97 18.47
CA ALA A 214 24.97 4.04 18.86
C ALA A 214 25.40 3.22 17.63
N PRO A 215 26.70 3.00 17.40
CA PRO A 215 27.15 2.20 16.27
C PRO A 215 26.55 0.79 16.35
N LEU A 216 25.97 0.33 15.25
CA LEU A 216 25.87 -1.11 14.99
C LEU A 216 27.30 -1.67 14.98
N PRO A 217 27.55 -2.96 15.29
CA PRO A 217 28.89 -3.51 15.19
C PRO A 217 29.43 -3.33 13.76
N GLY A 218 30.37 -2.39 13.60
CA GLY A 218 30.84 -1.84 12.33
C GLY A 218 31.09 -0.33 12.44
N VAL A 219 32.29 0.12 12.04
CA VAL A 219 32.80 1.48 12.28
C VAL A 219 31.90 2.57 11.70
N TRP A 220 31.23 3.34 12.55
CA TRP A 220 30.77 4.71 12.25
C TRP A 220 30.92 5.56 13.52
N SER A 221 31.77 6.60 13.43
CA SER A 221 32.04 7.61 14.45
C SER A 221 30.93 8.67 14.52
N ASP A 222 31.14 9.73 15.31
CA ASP A 222 30.25 10.88 15.67
C ASP A 222 29.45 11.60 14.54
N ALA A 223 29.43 11.10 13.30
CA ALA A 223 28.79 11.69 12.12
C ALA A 223 27.39 11.14 11.78
N GLY A 224 26.79 10.30 12.64
CA GLY A 224 25.52 9.63 12.37
C GLY A 224 25.63 8.43 11.41
N ARG A 225 24.58 7.59 11.34
CA ARG A 225 24.53 6.42 10.44
C ARG A 225 24.13 6.88 9.03
N PRO A 226 24.89 6.56 7.96
CA PRO A 226 24.49 6.90 6.60
C PRO A 226 23.11 6.32 6.27
N ALA A 227 22.33 7.01 5.44
CA ALA A 227 21.01 6.54 5.03
C ALA A 227 20.86 6.59 3.51
N LEU A 228 20.06 5.68 2.99
CA LEU A 228 19.70 5.62 1.58
C LEU A 228 18.19 5.81 1.47
N ILE A 229 17.75 6.60 0.50
CA ILE A 229 16.34 6.70 0.11
C ILE A 229 16.21 6.20 -1.31
N LEU A 230 15.55 5.06 -1.51
CA LEU A 230 15.18 4.56 -2.84
C LEU A 230 13.82 5.11 -3.22
N VAL A 231 13.76 5.81 -4.34
CA VAL A 231 12.56 6.52 -4.80
C VAL A 231 12.29 6.14 -6.25
N PRO A 232 11.09 5.63 -6.60
CA PRO A 232 10.74 5.42 -7.98
C PRO A 232 10.85 6.71 -8.81
N GLU A 233 11.21 6.57 -10.08
CA GLU A 233 11.15 7.67 -11.04
C GLU A 233 9.76 8.33 -11.05
N GLY A 234 9.73 9.66 -11.03
CA GLY A 234 8.50 10.46 -11.02
C GLY A 234 7.84 10.68 -9.65
N VAL A 235 8.28 9.98 -8.59
CA VAL A 235 7.75 10.18 -7.22
C VAL A 235 8.57 11.24 -6.49
N ALA A 236 7.94 12.25 -5.87
CA ALA A 236 8.63 13.37 -5.22
C ALA A 236 9.73 14.00 -6.12
N PRO A 237 9.37 14.55 -7.30
CA PRO A 237 10.31 15.19 -8.20
C PRO A 237 10.96 16.39 -7.49
N GLY A 238 12.29 16.42 -7.45
CA GLY A 238 13.06 17.48 -6.78
C GLY A 238 13.61 17.09 -5.40
N LEU A 239 13.28 15.92 -4.86
CA LEU A 239 13.91 15.42 -3.62
C LEU A 239 15.45 15.35 -3.73
N ASP A 240 15.94 15.05 -4.94
CA ASP A 240 17.36 14.94 -5.27
C ASP A 240 18.02 16.32 -5.41
N ALA A 241 17.22 17.38 -5.56
CA ALA A 241 17.64 18.76 -5.80
C ALA A 241 17.59 19.63 -4.54
N ALA A 242 17.13 19.11 -3.39
CA ALA A 242 17.03 19.85 -2.13
C ALA A 242 18.44 20.25 -1.63
N ALA A 243 18.97 21.35 -2.17
CA ALA A 243 20.36 21.77 -2.05
C ALA A 243 20.93 21.71 -0.62
N VAL A 244 21.83 20.75 -0.36
CA VAL A 244 23.25 20.90 0.08
C VAL A 244 23.93 19.52 0.05
N PRO A 245 25.05 19.34 -0.70
CA PRO A 245 25.89 18.16 -0.58
C PRO A 245 26.82 18.17 0.65
N PRO A 246 27.08 17.00 1.26
CA PRO A 246 26.21 15.83 1.23
C PRO A 246 25.00 16.14 2.13
N HIS A 247 23.79 15.73 1.74
CA HIS A 247 22.57 15.92 2.52
C HIS A 247 22.66 15.18 3.83
N TYR A 248 23.45 15.70 4.77
CA TYR A 248 23.53 15.15 6.10
C TYR A 248 23.79 13.61 6.05
N GLY A 249 24.73 13.13 5.23
CA GLY A 249 25.01 11.68 5.10
C GLY A 249 23.86 10.81 4.52
N VAL A 250 22.87 11.40 3.86
CA VAL A 250 21.76 10.72 3.18
C VAL A 250 21.95 10.74 1.67
N THR A 251 21.85 9.57 1.02
CA THR A 251 21.91 9.43 -0.44
C THR A 251 20.53 9.10 -0.99
N VAL A 252 20.02 9.92 -1.90
CA VAL A 252 18.78 9.66 -2.63
C VAL A 252 19.13 8.95 -3.94
N VAL A 253 18.43 7.86 -4.26
CA VAL A 253 18.67 7.05 -5.44
C VAL A 253 17.36 6.80 -6.17
N ARG A 254 17.34 7.15 -7.45
CA ARG A 254 16.22 6.85 -8.35
C ARG A 254 16.27 5.40 -8.79
N ILE A 255 15.14 4.73 -8.67
CA ILE A 255 14.94 3.35 -9.14
C ILE A 255 13.81 3.32 -10.17
N PRO A 256 13.79 2.34 -11.08
CA PRO A 256 12.65 2.17 -11.98
C PRO A 256 11.36 1.91 -11.19
N PHE A 257 10.23 2.21 -11.81
CA PHE A 257 8.94 1.73 -11.30
C PHE A 257 8.89 0.20 -11.44
N LEU A 258 8.52 -0.49 -10.37
CA LEU A 258 8.60 -1.95 -10.28
C LEU A 258 7.23 -2.60 -10.46
N GLY A 259 7.22 -3.81 -11.01
CA GLY A 259 6.06 -4.70 -10.94
C GLY A 259 5.78 -5.13 -9.49
N GLN A 260 4.59 -5.65 -9.21
CA GLN A 260 4.15 -5.94 -7.83
C GLN A 260 5.11 -6.84 -7.04
N ASP A 261 5.60 -7.92 -7.66
CA ASP A 261 6.44 -8.90 -6.98
C ASP A 261 7.84 -8.33 -6.64
N ASP A 262 8.38 -7.48 -7.52
CA ASP A 262 9.66 -6.80 -7.26
C ASP A 262 9.49 -5.65 -6.28
N TYR A 263 8.34 -4.98 -6.27
CA TYR A 263 8.02 -4.00 -5.23
C TYR A 263 7.95 -4.66 -3.84
N ASP A 264 7.35 -5.84 -3.72
CA ASP A 264 7.38 -6.63 -2.47
C ASP A 264 8.84 -6.91 -2.04
N ARG A 265 9.71 -7.38 -2.94
CA ARG A 265 11.13 -7.64 -2.64
C ARG A 265 11.88 -6.38 -2.21
N LEU A 266 11.59 -5.22 -2.82
CA LEU A 266 12.14 -3.93 -2.41
C LEU A 266 11.76 -3.60 -0.96
N LEU A 267 10.47 -3.74 -0.61
CA LEU A 267 9.98 -3.50 0.74
C LEU A 267 10.64 -4.44 1.77
N TRP A 268 10.94 -5.68 1.38
CA TRP A 268 11.60 -6.66 2.24
C TRP A 268 13.08 -6.34 2.49
N CYS A 269 13.76 -5.73 1.52
CA CYS A 269 15.16 -5.32 1.62
C CYS A 269 15.33 -4.07 2.50
N ALA A 270 14.33 -3.20 2.52
CA ALA A 270 14.35 -1.94 3.26
C ALA A 270 14.28 -2.12 4.78
N ASP A 271 14.82 -1.14 5.50
CA ASP A 271 14.67 -1.03 6.95
C ASP A 271 13.39 -0.25 7.33
N LEU A 272 13.03 0.78 6.55
CA LEU A 272 11.84 1.62 6.74
C LEU A 272 11.14 1.88 5.40
N ASN A 273 9.82 1.70 5.34
CA ASN A 273 9.06 1.87 4.11
C ASN A 273 8.04 3.01 4.22
N PHE A 274 8.16 4.05 3.38
CA PHE A 274 7.11 5.03 3.19
C PHE A 274 6.25 4.62 2.01
N VAL A 275 4.96 4.38 2.27
CA VAL A 275 4.00 3.80 1.31
C VAL A 275 2.70 4.56 1.32
N ARG A 276 1.83 4.31 0.32
CA ARG A 276 0.58 5.05 0.14
C ARG A 276 -0.59 4.16 -0.29
N GLY A 277 -1.80 4.71 -0.33
CA GLY A 277 -2.98 4.01 -0.84
C GLY A 277 -3.26 2.72 -0.07
N GLU A 278 -3.72 1.68 -0.75
CA GLU A 278 -4.16 0.43 -0.12
C GLU A 278 -3.20 -0.76 -0.33
N ASP A 279 -2.86 -1.12 -1.58
CA ASP A 279 -2.00 -2.27 -1.87
C ASP A 279 -0.62 -2.11 -1.22
N SER A 280 0.10 -1.03 -1.55
CA SER A 280 1.47 -0.80 -1.02
C SER A 280 1.52 -0.68 0.50
N PHE A 281 0.45 -0.17 1.12
CA PHE A 281 0.30 -0.13 2.57
C PHE A 281 0.30 -1.54 3.17
N LEU A 282 -0.56 -2.44 2.67
CA LEU A 282 -0.59 -3.82 3.15
C LEU A 282 0.71 -4.57 2.83
N ARG A 283 1.31 -4.32 1.66
CA ARG A 283 2.60 -4.94 1.29
C ARG A 283 3.72 -4.54 2.23
N ALA A 284 3.78 -3.27 2.65
CA ALA A 284 4.75 -2.83 3.65
C ALA A 284 4.51 -3.44 5.02
N ALA A 285 3.25 -3.65 5.41
CA ALA A 285 2.91 -4.35 6.65
C ALA A 285 3.38 -5.82 6.60
N TRP A 286 3.14 -6.50 5.48
CA TRP A 286 3.66 -7.85 5.21
C TRP A 286 5.18 -7.92 5.01
N ALA A 287 5.89 -6.80 4.85
CA ALA A 287 7.35 -6.81 4.88
C ALA A 287 7.91 -7.10 6.29
N ALA A 288 7.07 -7.05 7.34
CA ALA A 288 7.49 -7.15 8.74
C ALA A 288 8.60 -6.15 9.10
N ARG A 289 8.54 -4.97 8.48
CA ARG A 289 9.43 -3.83 8.68
C ARG A 289 8.61 -2.61 9.11
N PRO A 290 9.22 -1.68 9.88
CA PRO A 290 8.64 -0.36 10.12
C PRO A 290 8.12 0.29 8.83
N LEU A 291 6.95 0.93 8.92
CA LEU A 291 6.29 1.57 7.79
C LEU A 291 5.62 2.89 8.17
N VAL A 292 5.66 3.85 7.26
CA VAL A 292 4.87 5.08 7.33
C VAL A 292 3.85 5.07 6.21
N TRP A 293 2.57 5.07 6.57
CA TRP A 293 1.48 5.09 5.61
C TRP A 293 1.03 6.52 5.34
N GLN A 294 1.04 6.93 4.07
CA GLN A 294 0.32 8.10 3.60
C GLN A 294 -1.06 7.68 3.08
N ILE A 295 -2.10 8.01 3.84
CA ILE A 295 -3.47 7.72 3.41
C ILE A 295 -3.92 8.74 2.36
N TYR A 296 -4.72 8.31 1.38
CA TYR A 296 -5.27 9.23 0.38
C TYR A 296 -6.20 10.25 1.02
N VAL A 297 -6.01 11.53 0.70
CA VAL A 297 -6.82 12.63 1.25
C VAL A 297 -8.25 12.52 0.72
N GLN A 298 -9.21 12.48 1.64
CA GLN A 298 -10.64 12.46 1.34
C GLN A 298 -11.34 13.71 1.88
N GLU A 299 -12.51 14.01 1.30
CA GLU A 299 -13.40 15.08 1.74
C GLU A 299 -13.70 15.00 3.24
N ALA A 300 -13.95 16.17 3.86
CA ALA A 300 -14.25 16.29 5.28
C ALA A 300 -13.23 15.62 6.22
N GLN A 301 -11.98 15.41 5.76
CA GLN A 301 -10.92 14.75 6.53
C GLN A 301 -11.25 13.30 6.95
N ALA A 302 -12.16 12.62 6.22
CA ALA A 302 -12.57 11.24 6.53
C ALA A 302 -11.39 10.25 6.55
N HIS A 303 -10.37 10.51 5.73
CA HIS A 303 -9.12 9.76 5.70
C HIS A 303 -8.39 9.75 7.06
N LEU A 304 -8.51 10.80 7.88
CA LEU A 304 -7.90 10.80 9.22
C LEU A 304 -8.63 9.85 10.17
N VAL A 305 -9.95 9.69 10.05
CA VAL A 305 -10.70 8.70 10.83
C VAL A 305 -10.23 7.28 10.50
N LYS A 306 -10.08 6.98 9.20
CA LYS A 306 -9.53 5.70 8.72
C LYS A 306 -8.10 5.46 9.19
N LEU A 307 -7.25 6.50 9.16
CA LEU A 307 -5.88 6.43 9.70
C LEU A 307 -5.87 6.13 11.20
N GLN A 308 -6.72 6.80 11.99
CA GLN A 308 -6.82 6.61 13.43
C GLN A 308 -7.32 5.21 13.80
N ALA A 309 -8.30 4.71 13.07
CA ALA A 309 -8.79 3.34 13.23
C ALA A 309 -7.67 2.31 12.98
N TRP A 310 -6.85 2.52 11.95
CA TRP A 310 -5.69 1.67 11.72
C TRP A 310 -4.63 1.82 12.81
N LEU A 311 -4.28 3.04 13.22
CA LEU A 311 -3.30 3.28 14.28
C LEU A 311 -3.71 2.64 15.62
N ALA A 312 -5.00 2.56 15.92
CA ALA A 312 -5.51 1.84 17.09
C ALA A 312 -5.25 0.32 17.00
N ARG A 313 -5.39 -0.28 15.80
CA ARG A 313 -5.13 -1.71 15.57
C ARG A 313 -3.63 -2.02 15.43
N TYR A 314 -2.88 -1.18 14.71
CA TYR A 314 -1.44 -1.31 14.55
C TYR A 314 -0.70 -0.99 15.84
N ASN A 315 -1.19 -0.09 16.68
CA ASN A 315 -0.60 0.29 17.97
C ASN A 315 0.94 0.44 17.94
N PRO A 316 1.48 1.34 17.09
CA PRO A 316 2.92 1.58 17.05
C PRO A 316 3.41 2.28 18.32
N PRO A 317 4.72 2.23 18.63
CA PRO A 317 5.29 3.05 19.69
C PRO A 317 5.00 4.54 19.47
N ALA A 318 4.89 5.31 20.56
CA ALA A 318 4.45 6.71 20.51
C ALA A 318 5.25 7.59 19.52
N ALA A 319 6.57 7.39 19.41
CA ALA A 319 7.40 8.13 18.47
C ALA A 319 7.08 7.80 17.00
N ALA A 320 6.85 6.52 16.68
CA ALA A 320 6.44 6.08 15.36
C ALA A 320 5.02 6.56 15.02
N ARG A 321 4.10 6.52 16.00
CA ARG A 321 2.76 7.10 15.86
C ARG A 321 2.82 8.58 15.49
N LYS A 322 3.62 9.36 16.21
CA LYS A 322 3.82 10.79 15.95
C LYS A 322 4.35 11.06 14.54
N LEU A 323 5.29 10.23 14.06
CA LEU A 323 5.80 10.33 12.69
C LEU A 323 4.69 10.09 11.66
N ILE A 324 3.90 9.02 11.84
CA ILE A 324 2.80 8.70 10.92
C ILE A 324 1.75 9.81 10.89
N GLU A 325 1.37 10.35 12.06
CA GLU A 325 0.41 11.44 12.16
C GLU A 325 0.96 12.73 11.51
N ALA A 326 2.22 13.08 11.78
CA ALA A 326 2.87 14.25 11.16
C ALA A 326 3.01 14.11 9.63
N TRP A 327 3.28 12.90 9.13
CA TRP A 327 3.38 12.62 7.69
C TRP A 327 2.06 12.85 6.94
N ASN A 328 0.91 12.73 7.63
CA ASN A 328 -0.42 12.97 7.08
C ASN A 328 -0.99 14.35 7.51
N GLY A 329 -0.13 15.29 7.91
CA GLY A 329 -0.55 16.67 8.26
C GLY A 329 -1.24 16.82 9.61
N ASN A 330 -1.32 15.77 10.44
CA ASN A 330 -1.92 15.84 11.77
C ASN A 330 -0.86 16.17 12.83
N THR A 331 -0.49 17.46 12.94
CA THR A 331 0.36 17.94 14.04
C THR A 331 -0.48 18.33 15.26
N GLY A 332 -1.21 17.37 15.82
CA GLY A 332 -1.77 17.43 17.18
C GLY A 332 -2.92 18.41 17.42
N SER A 333 -4.15 17.91 17.35
CA SER A 333 -5.23 18.01 18.36
C SER A 333 -6.58 17.85 17.66
N VAL A 334 -7.05 16.61 17.52
CA VAL A 334 -8.49 16.39 17.31
C VAL A 334 -9.15 16.53 18.69
N THR A 335 -9.30 17.77 19.16
CA THR A 335 -10.40 18.06 20.09
C THR A 335 -11.70 17.94 19.29
N GLY A 336 -12.72 17.32 19.89
CA GLY A 336 -13.99 16.99 19.23
C GLY A 336 -14.67 18.16 18.49
N PRO A 337 -15.76 17.88 17.75
CA PRO A 337 -16.32 18.82 16.79
C PRO A 337 -16.81 20.09 17.49
N GLY A 338 -16.06 21.19 17.35
CA GLY A 338 -16.45 22.49 17.88
C GLY A 338 -15.31 23.44 18.21
N ALA A 339 -14.48 23.82 17.24
CA ALA A 339 -13.73 25.08 17.32
C ALA A 339 -13.24 25.49 15.92
N ASN A 340 -13.74 26.62 15.45
CA ASN A 340 -13.35 27.24 14.19
C ASN A 340 -12.19 28.21 14.49
N PRO A 341 -10.98 28.08 13.91
CA PRO A 341 -9.97 29.11 14.09
C PRO A 341 -10.05 30.12 12.94
N GLY A 342 -10.47 31.32 13.29
CA GLY A 342 -10.38 32.49 12.43
C GLY A 342 -8.93 32.93 12.21
N ASN A 343 -8.73 33.44 11.00
CA ASN A 343 -7.74 34.39 10.50
C ASN A 343 -6.81 35.05 11.54
N SER A 344 -5.49 34.92 11.38
CA SER A 344 -4.54 35.93 11.84
C SER A 344 -3.28 35.98 10.97
N GLN A 345 -3.03 37.17 10.43
CA GLN A 345 -1.77 37.60 9.81
C GLN A 345 -0.79 38.10 10.90
N GLY A 346 0.52 37.92 10.70
CA GLY A 346 1.55 38.65 11.46
C GLY A 346 2.98 38.13 11.23
N ARG A 347 3.88 39.00 10.77
CA ARG A 347 5.29 38.76 10.39
C ARG A 347 6.24 38.61 11.59
N GLY A 348 7.40 37.98 11.37
CA GLY A 348 8.64 38.17 12.14
C GLY A 348 9.74 37.17 11.72
N LEU A 349 10.83 37.67 11.11
CA LEU A 349 12.02 36.92 10.70
C LEU A 349 12.94 36.69 11.89
N ASP A 350 13.43 35.46 12.10
CA ASP A 350 14.74 35.17 12.70
C ASP A 350 15.22 33.76 12.30
N SER A 351 16.53 33.66 12.13
CA SER A 351 17.33 32.66 11.41
C SER A 351 17.09 31.15 11.68
N VAL A 352 17.37 30.35 10.64
CA VAL A 352 17.27 28.87 10.44
C VAL A 352 15.93 28.35 9.88
N SER A 353 15.27 29.14 9.02
CA SER A 353 13.89 28.87 8.58
C SER A 353 13.73 28.80 7.07
N ASP A 354 14.24 27.74 6.43
CA ASP A 354 13.88 27.41 5.03
C ASP A 354 13.34 25.97 4.88
N ILE A 355 12.83 25.38 5.98
CA ILE A 355 11.93 24.23 5.90
C ILE A 355 10.52 24.77 6.17
N PRO A 356 9.53 24.57 5.28
CA PRO A 356 8.14 24.90 5.57
C PRO A 356 7.75 24.39 6.96
N ALA A 357 6.95 25.14 7.73
CA ALA A 357 6.69 24.84 9.14
C ALA A 357 6.26 23.37 9.42
N GLY A 358 5.64 22.69 8.44
CA GLY A 358 5.32 21.26 8.51
C GLY A 358 6.51 20.31 8.38
N GLY A 359 7.52 20.63 7.57
CA GLY A 359 8.68 19.75 7.32
C GLY A 359 9.59 19.61 8.55
N GLY A 360 9.71 20.65 9.38
CA GLY A 360 10.45 20.57 10.65
C GLY A 360 9.82 19.60 11.65
N ALA A 361 8.49 19.52 11.69
CA ALA A 361 7.77 18.58 12.55
C ALA A 361 8.01 17.12 12.13
N VAL A 362 7.97 16.85 10.82
CA VAL A 362 8.21 15.53 10.24
C VAL A 362 9.65 15.07 10.47
N ALA A 363 10.63 15.93 10.21
CA ALA A 363 12.04 15.62 10.43
C ALA A 363 12.31 15.25 11.91
N ASN A 364 11.78 16.03 12.85
CA ASN A 364 11.91 15.76 14.28
C ASN A 364 11.19 14.48 14.72
N ALA A 365 10.00 14.21 14.20
CA ALA A 365 9.27 12.99 14.49
C ALA A 365 9.99 11.75 13.92
N LEU A 366 10.58 11.86 12.73
CA LEU A 366 11.39 10.81 12.12
C LEU A 366 12.64 10.51 12.95
N ALA A 367 13.38 11.54 13.35
CA ALA A 367 14.53 11.40 14.24
C ALA A 367 14.14 10.69 15.57
N GLY A 368 13.01 11.09 16.17
CA GLY A 368 12.49 10.46 17.38
C GLY A 368 12.08 9.00 17.20
N ALA A 369 11.44 8.65 16.08
CA ALA A 369 11.06 7.28 15.76
C ALA A 369 12.28 6.37 15.48
N LEU A 370 13.38 6.96 15.03
CA LEU A 370 14.65 6.27 14.76
C LEU A 370 15.61 6.25 15.96
N ALA A 371 15.23 6.84 17.10
CA ALA A 371 16.00 6.72 18.34
C ALA A 371 16.05 5.25 18.80
N PRO A 372 17.18 4.75 19.37
CA PRO A 372 17.41 3.31 19.53
C PRO A 372 16.25 2.53 20.16
N ALA A 373 15.75 2.96 21.33
CA ALA A 373 14.67 2.27 22.02
C ALA A 373 13.33 2.31 21.24
N ALA A 374 13.00 3.45 20.61
CA ALA A 374 11.80 3.60 19.80
C ALA A 374 11.87 2.74 18.53
N TRP A 375 13.04 2.71 17.90
CA TRP A 375 13.30 1.93 16.70
C TRP A 375 13.20 0.41 16.96
N GLU A 376 13.83 -0.08 18.03
CA GLU A 376 13.71 -1.48 18.43
C GLU A 376 12.27 -1.88 18.71
N ALA A 377 11.54 -1.07 19.47
CA ALA A 377 10.12 -1.31 19.76
C ALA A 377 9.28 -1.33 18.48
N TRP A 378 9.58 -0.45 17.52
CA TRP A 378 8.84 -0.39 16.27
C TRP A 378 9.11 -1.59 15.37
N ARG A 379 10.37 -2.03 15.25
CA ARG A 379 10.74 -3.26 14.53
C ARG A 379 10.08 -4.49 15.15
N ALA A 380 10.08 -4.58 16.48
CA ALA A 380 9.40 -5.66 17.19
C ALA A 380 7.89 -5.66 16.90
N ARG A 381 7.26 -4.48 16.91
CA ARG A 381 5.83 -4.35 16.61
C ARG A 381 5.50 -4.74 15.16
N ALA A 382 6.32 -4.35 14.19
CA ALA A 382 6.13 -4.72 12.79
C ALA A 382 6.19 -6.24 12.57
N LYS A 383 7.13 -6.93 13.22
CA LYS A 383 7.22 -8.40 13.20
C LYS A 383 6.03 -9.07 13.89
N ALA A 384 5.62 -8.55 15.05
CA ALA A 384 4.45 -9.07 15.75
C ALA A 384 3.18 -8.94 14.90
N TRP A 385 3.00 -7.80 14.21
CA TRP A 385 1.86 -7.60 13.31
C TRP A 385 1.78 -8.68 12.23
N ASP A 386 2.89 -8.98 11.54
CA ASP A 386 2.91 -10.08 10.56
C ASP A 386 2.52 -11.41 11.19
N ALA A 387 3.08 -11.75 12.36
CA ALA A 387 2.75 -12.98 13.06
C ALA A 387 1.27 -13.08 13.47
N ASP A 388 0.66 -11.97 13.91
CA ASP A 388 -0.74 -11.89 14.33
C ASP A 388 -1.71 -12.15 13.17
N TYR A 389 -1.41 -11.59 11.99
CA TYR A 389 -2.30 -11.65 10.83
C TYR A 389 -1.99 -12.80 9.86
N ALA A 390 -0.75 -13.27 9.79
CA ALA A 390 -0.35 -14.38 8.92
C ALA A 390 -0.97 -15.73 9.33
N GLN A 391 -1.50 -15.85 10.55
CA GLN A 391 -2.22 -17.05 10.97
C GLN A 391 -3.69 -17.06 10.52
N GLN A 392 -4.20 -15.93 10.04
CA GLN A 392 -5.59 -15.79 9.63
C GLN A 392 -5.78 -16.17 8.16
N ALA A 393 -6.98 -16.65 7.82
CA ALA A 393 -7.40 -16.84 6.43
C ALA A 393 -7.32 -15.50 5.67
N SER A 394 -6.72 -15.53 4.48
CA SER A 394 -6.54 -14.37 3.62
C SER A 394 -7.86 -13.86 3.03
N LEU A 395 -7.81 -12.71 2.35
CA LEU A 395 -8.94 -12.18 1.59
C LEU A 395 -9.47 -13.21 0.58
N ALA A 396 -8.57 -13.83 -0.20
CA ALA A 396 -8.94 -14.81 -1.21
C ALA A 396 -9.57 -16.06 -0.57
N ASP A 397 -8.99 -16.60 0.51
CA ASP A 397 -9.54 -17.75 1.23
C ASP A 397 -10.98 -17.49 1.69
N ARG A 398 -11.20 -16.34 2.34
CA ARG A 398 -12.52 -15.96 2.86
C ARG A 398 -13.51 -15.68 1.74
N LEU A 399 -13.07 -15.08 0.64
CA LEU A 399 -13.91 -14.83 -0.53
C LEU A 399 -14.35 -16.14 -1.18
N VAL A 400 -13.44 -17.10 -1.35
CA VAL A 400 -13.74 -18.42 -1.92
C VAL A 400 -14.73 -19.16 -1.01
N ALA A 401 -14.49 -19.17 0.29
CA ALA A 401 -15.40 -19.78 1.27
C ALA A 401 -16.79 -19.11 1.27
N PHE A 402 -16.83 -17.78 1.18
CA PHE A 402 -18.07 -17.02 1.06
C PHE A 402 -18.85 -17.41 -0.20
N CYS A 403 -18.18 -17.50 -1.34
CA CYS A 403 -18.79 -17.86 -2.62
C CYS A 403 -19.34 -19.29 -2.62
N ALA A 404 -18.59 -20.26 -2.07
CA ALA A 404 -19.05 -21.64 -1.96
C ALA A 404 -20.35 -21.72 -1.13
N LYS A 405 -20.37 -21.07 0.05
CA LYS A 405 -21.53 -21.06 0.95
C LYS A 405 -22.80 -20.44 0.33
N HIS A 406 -22.66 -19.38 -0.47
CA HIS A 406 -23.82 -18.68 -1.04
C HIS A 406 -24.34 -19.31 -2.33
N ARG A 407 -23.51 -20.07 -3.04
CA ARG A 407 -23.95 -20.84 -4.20
C ARG A 407 -24.68 -22.14 -3.86
N GLU A 408 -24.45 -22.72 -2.69
CA GLU A 408 -25.22 -23.89 -2.23
C GLU A 408 -26.66 -23.52 -1.83
N LYS A 409 -26.94 -22.23 -1.60
CA LYS A 409 -28.23 -21.74 -1.07
C LYS A 409 -29.17 -21.15 -2.11
N GLY A 410 -28.70 -20.89 -3.32
CA GLY A 410 -29.47 -20.33 -4.44
C GLY A 410 -29.44 -21.27 -5.62
#